data_AF-A0A3D2GC02-F1
#
_entry.id   AF-A0A3D2GC02-F1
#
_cell.length_a   1.000
_cell.length_b   1.000
_cell.length_c   1.000
_cell.angle_alpha   90.00
_cell.angle_beta   90.00
_cell.angle_gamma   90.00
#
_symmetry.space_group_name_H-M   'P 1'
#
loop_
_entity.id
_entity.type
_entity.pdbx_description
1 polymer ?
#
loop_
_entity_poly.entity_id
_entity_poly.type
_entity_poly.pdbx_seq_one_letter_code
_entity_poly.pdbx_strand_id
1 'polypeptide(L)'
;MASLKESLSKGITTINVKTSSFMEESKCKTYISTLEKEIQILKQNIGEIVYAKSVAGESYEEEVTKIIEQIQSKYAEIEQQKATIEQLAVQEKQILGNQSATVNIKYCAKCGAQNAANYKFCSKCGTPLN
;
A
#
# COMPACT_ATOMS: atom_id res chain seq x y z
N MET A 1 18.64 -23.45 -23.87
CA MET A 1 17.83 -23.83 -22.69
C MET A 1 18.09 -22.98 -21.43
N ALA A 2 19.13 -22.11 -21.38
CA ALA A 2 19.41 -21.26 -20.22
C ALA A 2 18.33 -20.19 -19.93
N SER A 3 17.67 -19.67 -20.96
CA SER A 3 16.69 -18.58 -20.84
C SER A 3 15.37 -18.95 -20.13
N LEU A 4 14.92 -20.21 -20.25
CA LEU A 4 13.69 -20.69 -19.61
C LEU A 4 13.86 -20.84 -18.09
N LYS A 5 15.01 -21.33 -17.64
CA LYS A 5 15.32 -21.50 -16.21
C LYS A 5 15.43 -20.15 -15.50
N GLU A 6 16.05 -19.16 -16.15
CA GLU A 6 16.11 -17.78 -15.65
C GLU A 6 14.74 -17.09 -15.62
N SER A 7 13.89 -17.31 -16.63
CA SER A 7 12.56 -16.71 -16.65
C SER A 7 11.64 -17.33 -15.59
N LEU A 8 11.74 -18.64 -15.38
CA LEU A 8 11.00 -19.35 -14.34
C LEU A 8 11.44 -18.96 -12.92
N SER A 9 12.75 -18.84 -12.67
CA SER A 9 13.25 -18.41 -11.36
C SER A 9 12.83 -16.98 -11.03
N LYS A 10 12.91 -16.05 -12.01
CA LYS A 10 12.43 -14.67 -11.87
C LYS A 10 10.92 -14.61 -11.60
N GLY A 11 10.13 -15.48 -12.24
CA GLY A 11 8.69 -15.62 -11.98
C GLY A 11 8.37 -16.07 -10.55
N ILE A 12 9.12 -17.05 -10.04
CA ILE A 12 8.96 -17.54 -8.65
C ILE A 12 9.35 -16.47 -7.63
N THR A 13 10.48 -15.77 -7.83
CA THR A 13 10.92 -14.68 -6.95
C THR A 13 9.92 -13.51 -6.95
N THR A 14 9.36 -13.16 -8.12
CA THR A 14 8.35 -12.11 -8.26
C THR A 14 7.08 -12.42 -7.46
N ILE A 15 6.57 -13.64 -7.56
CA ILE A 15 5.38 -14.08 -6.82
C ILE A 15 5.64 -14.06 -5.32
N ASN A 16 6.82 -14.50 -4.88
CA ASN A 16 7.19 -14.53 -3.48
C ASN A 16 7.26 -13.13 -2.86
N VAL A 17 7.93 -12.18 -3.54
CA VAL A 17 8.08 -10.79 -3.09
C VAL A 17 6.73 -10.07 -3.04
N LYS A 18 5.87 -10.26 -4.04
CA LYS A 18 4.54 -9.65 -4.07
C LYS A 18 3.63 -10.19 -2.95
N THR A 19 3.73 -11.49 -2.66
CA THR A 19 2.97 -12.13 -1.58
C THR A 19 3.43 -11.62 -0.21
N SER A 20 4.74 -11.51 0.03
CA SER A 20 5.28 -10.99 1.29
C SER A 20 4.94 -9.51 1.50
N SER A 21 5.12 -8.66 0.47
CA SER A 21 4.79 -7.23 0.54
C SER A 21 3.30 -7.01 0.84
N PHE A 22 2.41 -7.75 0.18
CA PHE A 22 0.97 -7.66 0.43
C PHE A 22 0.59 -8.03 1.88
N MET A 23 1.24 -9.06 2.45
CA MET A 23 1.00 -9.47 3.83
C MET A 23 1.48 -8.40 4.82
N GLU A 24 2.64 -7.80 4.58
CA GLU A 24 3.19 -6.71 5.41
C GLU A 24 2.32 -5.47 5.33
N GLU A 25 1.90 -5.06 4.13
CA GLU A 25 0.96 -3.96 3.92
C GLU A 25 -0.36 -4.21 4.67
N SER A 26 -0.91 -5.43 4.61
CA SER A 26 -2.14 -5.80 5.30
C SER A 26 -2.01 -5.74 6.82
N LYS A 27 -0.85 -6.13 7.38
CA LYS A 27 -0.55 -5.98 8.81
C LYS A 27 -0.50 -4.51 9.21
N CYS A 28 0.21 -3.69 8.44
CA CYS A 28 0.29 -2.24 8.68
C CYS A 28 -1.09 -1.59 8.65
N LYS A 29 -1.92 -1.90 7.65
CA LYS A 29 -3.31 -1.39 7.56
C LYS A 29 -4.18 -1.81 8.74
N THR A 30 -4.07 -3.06 9.18
CA THR A 30 -4.81 -3.56 10.35
C THR A 30 -4.37 -2.82 11.61
N TYR A 31 -3.06 -2.63 11.80
CA TYR A 31 -2.51 -1.91 12.94
C TYR A 31 -2.94 -0.43 12.95
N ILE A 32 -2.92 0.25 11.78
CA ILE A 32 -3.45 1.61 11.63
C ILE A 32 -4.92 1.66 12.07
N SER A 33 -5.77 0.74 11.60
CA SER A 33 -7.19 0.71 11.98
C SER A 33 -7.39 0.50 13.49
N THR A 34 -6.55 -0.32 14.14
CA THR A 34 -6.55 -0.48 15.59
C THR A 34 -6.17 0.82 16.30
N LEU A 35 -5.08 1.48 15.88
CA LEU A 35 -4.65 2.76 16.45
C LEU A 35 -5.71 3.86 16.27
N GLU A 36 -6.39 3.92 15.12
CA GLU A 36 -7.49 4.86 14.88
C GLU A 36 -8.66 4.65 15.84
N LYS A 37 -9.04 3.38 16.11
CA LYS A 37 -10.07 3.05 17.10
C LYS A 37 -9.64 3.42 18.52
N GLU A 38 -8.39 3.15 18.88
CA GLU A 38 -7.85 3.53 20.19
C GLU A 38 -7.84 5.05 20.37
N ILE A 39 -7.44 5.81 19.35
CA ILE A 39 -7.51 7.28 19.37
C ILE A 39 -8.96 7.75 19.55
N GLN A 40 -9.93 7.12 18.89
CA GLN A 40 -11.34 7.46 19.05
C GLN A 40 -11.80 7.23 20.50
N ILE A 41 -11.44 6.10 21.11
CA ILE A 41 -11.76 5.79 22.51
C ILE A 41 -11.10 6.81 23.44
N LEU A 42 -9.82 7.14 23.25
CA LEU A 42 -9.12 8.13 24.07
C LEU A 42 -9.78 9.52 23.98
N LYS A 43 -10.25 9.93 22.80
CA LYS A 43 -11.02 11.18 22.63
C LYS A 43 -12.36 11.16 23.37
N GLN A 44 -13.03 10.00 23.40
CA GLN A 44 -14.27 9.84 24.17
C GLN A 44 -13.99 9.90 25.68
N ASN A 45 -12.94 9.21 26.15
CA ASN A 45 -12.51 9.23 27.55
C ASN A 45 -12.19 10.66 28.03
N ILE A 46 -11.56 11.49 27.19
CA ILE A 46 -11.36 12.92 27.52
C ILE A 46 -12.71 13.59 27.81
N GLY A 47 -13.72 13.38 26.95
CA GLY A 47 -15.04 13.95 27.13
C GLY A 47 -15.70 13.49 28.43
N GLU A 48 -15.59 12.20 28.76
CA GLU A 48 -16.11 11.63 30.01
C GLU A 48 -15.43 12.23 31.25
N ILE A 49 -14.10 12.34 31.23
CA ILE A 49 -13.31 12.91 32.34
C ILE A 49 -13.69 14.38 32.53
N VAL A 50 -13.68 15.17 31.45
CA VAL A 50 -14.02 16.59 31.50
C VAL A 50 -15.43 16.78 32.05
N TYR A 51 -16.41 16.01 31.57
CA TYR A 51 -17.78 16.08 32.07
C TYR A 51 -17.87 15.73 33.55
N ALA A 52 -17.37 14.55 33.95
CA ALA A 52 -17.45 14.08 35.33
C ALA A 52 -16.79 15.06 36.32
N LYS A 53 -15.59 15.54 35.98
CA LYS A 53 -14.85 16.48 36.82
C LYS A 53 -15.45 17.88 36.84
N SER A 54 -16.01 18.35 35.71
CA SER A 54 -16.70 19.63 35.66
C SER A 54 -17.92 19.67 36.59
N VAL A 55 -18.69 18.57 36.65
CA VAL A 55 -19.85 18.43 37.54
C VAL A 55 -19.40 18.33 39.00
N ALA A 56 -18.26 17.69 39.26
CA ALA A 56 -17.66 17.61 40.60
C ALA A 56 -16.95 18.89 41.06
N GLY A 57 -16.72 19.86 40.16
CA GLY A 57 -15.93 21.07 40.44
C GLY A 57 -14.43 20.81 40.58
N GLU A 58 -13.93 19.72 40.00
CA GLU A 58 -12.52 19.30 40.06
C GLU A 58 -11.75 19.69 38.80
N SER A 59 -10.43 19.85 38.93
CA SER A 59 -9.55 20.03 37.76
C SER A 59 -9.31 18.70 37.04
N TYR A 60 -9.34 18.76 35.71
CA TYR A 60 -9.09 17.65 34.79
C TYR A 60 -7.87 17.87 33.89
N GLU A 61 -7.21 19.03 33.97
CA GLU A 61 -6.20 19.44 33.00
C GLU A 61 -5.01 18.47 32.92
N GLU A 62 -4.54 17.96 34.07
CA GLU A 62 -3.41 17.02 34.10
C GLU A 62 -3.74 15.68 33.44
N GLU A 63 -4.93 15.13 33.69
CA GLU A 63 -5.36 13.86 33.11
C GLU A 63 -5.62 13.99 31.62
N VAL A 64 -6.27 15.08 31.19
CA VAL A 64 -6.53 15.36 29.79
C VAL A 64 -5.21 15.56 29.02
N THR A 65 -4.24 16.27 29.61
CA THR A 65 -2.92 16.47 28.98
C THR A 65 -2.22 15.14 28.71
N LYS A 66 -2.20 14.23 29.70
CA LYS A 66 -1.62 12.89 29.53
C LYS A 66 -2.31 12.08 28.42
N ILE A 67 -3.64 12.19 28.29
CA ILE A 67 -4.37 11.49 27.22
C ILE A 67 -4.07 12.11 25.85
N ILE A 68 -3.94 13.44 25.77
CA ILE A 68 -3.55 14.14 24.53
C ILE A 68 -2.16 13.69 24.07
N GLU A 69 -1.19 13.58 24.98
CA GLU A 69 0.16 13.08 24.66
C GLU A 69 0.11 11.66 24.10
N GLN A 70 -0.70 10.77 24.68
CA GLN A 70 -0.91 9.41 24.16
C GLN A 70 -1.52 9.42 22.75
N ILE A 71 -2.51 10.28 22.51
CA ILE A 71 -3.12 10.44 21.17
C ILE A 71 -2.07 10.91 20.15
N GLN A 72 -1.22 11.88 20.53
CA GLN A 72 -0.15 12.37 19.65
C GLN A 72 0.87 11.26 19.32
N SER A 73 1.27 10.47 20.31
CA SER A 73 2.14 9.30 20.08
C SER A 73 1.52 8.32 19.09
N LYS A 74 0.23 7.99 19.25
CA LYS A 74 -0.47 7.08 18.33
C LYS A 74 -0.59 7.63 16.92
N TYR A 75 -0.78 8.94 16.75
CA TYR A 75 -0.73 9.56 15.43
C TYR A 75 0.66 9.45 14.79
N ALA A 76 1.74 9.63 15.56
CA ALA A 76 3.09 9.44 15.05
C ALA A 76 3.34 7.99 14.60
N GLU A 77 2.84 7.00 15.34
CA GLU A 77 2.89 5.59 14.95
C GLU A 77 2.11 5.33 13.64
N ILE A 78 0.93 5.92 13.46
CA ILE A 78 0.16 5.81 12.22
C ILE A 78 0.97 6.35 11.03
N GLU A 79 1.63 7.51 11.18
CA GLU A 79 2.45 8.09 10.12
C GLU A 79 3.66 7.21 9.77
N GLN A 80 4.30 6.60 10.77
CA GLN A 80 5.37 5.62 10.53
C GLN A 80 4.87 4.41 9.73
N GLN A 81 3.69 3.88 10.06
CA GLN A 81 3.13 2.73 9.34
C GLN A 81 2.74 3.08 7.90
N LYS A 82 2.22 4.28 7.65
CA LYS A 82 1.97 4.78 6.30
C LYS A 82 3.25 4.90 5.49
N ALA A 83 4.32 5.43 6.08
CA ALA A 83 5.63 5.50 5.43
C ALA A 83 6.17 4.11 5.09
N THR A 84 6.01 3.12 5.98
CA THR A 84 6.38 1.72 5.70
C THR A 84 5.61 1.15 4.50
N ILE A 85 4.30 1.38 4.41
CA ILE A 85 3.48 0.96 3.26
C ILE A 85 4.00 1.59 1.96
N GLU A 86 4.32 2.89 1.98
CA GLU A 86 4.87 3.58 0.81
C GLU A 86 6.24 3.01 0.40
N GLN A 87 7.11 2.71 1.36
CA GLN A 87 8.40 2.07 1.09
C GLN A 87 8.26 0.67 0.50
N LEU A 88 7.33 -0.15 1.00
CA LEU A 88 7.02 -1.47 0.44
C LEU A 88 6.58 -1.35 -1.02
N ALA A 89 5.71 -0.38 -1.34
CA ALA A 89 5.27 -0.13 -2.71
C ALA A 89 6.42 0.31 -3.64
N VAL A 90 7.38 1.09 -3.14
CA VAL A 90 8.59 1.48 -3.89
C VAL A 90 9.52 0.29 -4.09
N GLN A 91 9.76 -0.53 -3.07
CA GLN A 91 10.58 -1.74 -3.17
C GLN A 91 10.00 -2.74 -4.17
N GLU A 92 8.68 -2.95 -4.17
CA GLU A 92 8.01 -3.77 -5.18
C GLU A 92 8.28 -3.22 -6.59
N LYS A 93 8.13 -1.91 -6.80
CA LYS A 93 8.41 -1.27 -8.09
C LYS A 93 9.88 -1.40 -8.50
N GLN A 94 10.85 -1.34 -7.59
CA GLN A 94 12.27 -1.50 -7.92
C GLN A 94 12.63 -2.95 -8.28
N ILE A 95 12.06 -3.94 -7.58
CA ILE A 95 12.29 -5.37 -7.86
C ILE A 95 11.62 -5.80 -9.17
N LEU A 96 10.45 -5.24 -9.47
CA LEU A 96 9.67 -5.51 -10.68
C LEU A 96 10.08 -4.63 -11.88
N GLY A 97 10.77 -3.51 -11.63
CA GLY A 97 10.90 -2.35 -12.51
C GLY A 97 12.17 -2.22 -13.33
N ASN A 98 12.80 -3.33 -13.73
CA ASN A 98 13.63 -3.32 -14.95
C ASN A 98 12.82 -3.71 -16.20
N GLN A 99 11.49 -3.67 -16.13
CA GLN A 99 10.57 -3.85 -17.25
C GLN A 99 10.05 -2.52 -17.82
N SER A 100 10.89 -1.49 -17.87
CA SER A 100 10.80 -0.53 -18.98
C SER A 100 11.33 -1.22 -20.24
N ALA A 101 10.62 -2.26 -20.69
CA ALA A 101 10.68 -2.61 -22.08
C ALA A 101 10.21 -1.37 -22.82
N THR A 102 11.09 -0.77 -23.61
CA THR A 102 10.70 0.01 -24.78
C THR A 102 9.86 -0.94 -25.64
N VAL A 103 8.57 -1.08 -25.30
CA VAL A 103 7.65 -1.89 -26.08
C VAL A 103 7.54 -1.14 -27.39
N ASN A 104 8.27 -1.59 -28.38
CA ASN A 104 8.07 -1.13 -29.74
C ASN A 104 6.62 -1.52 -30.09
N ILE A 105 5.79 -0.54 -30.43
CA ILE A 105 4.34 -0.71 -30.53
C ILE A 105 3.96 -0.72 -32.01
N LYS A 106 3.24 -1.75 -32.44
CA LYS A 106 2.65 -1.83 -33.78
C LYS A 106 1.15 -1.58 -33.71
N TYR A 107 0.65 -0.75 -34.62
CA TYR A 107 -0.79 -0.54 -34.79
C TYR A 107 -1.33 -1.49 -35.85
N CYS A 108 -2.48 -2.11 -35.58
CA CYS A 108 -3.14 -2.97 -36.54
C CYS A 108 -3.74 -2.13 -37.67
N ALA A 109 -3.33 -2.38 -38.92
CA ALA A 109 -3.86 -1.69 -40.10
C ALA A 109 -5.37 -1.92 -40.32
N LYS A 110 -5.96 -2.99 -39.78
CA LYS A 110 -7.38 -3.32 -39.97
C LYS A 110 -8.31 -2.71 -38.92
N CYS A 111 -7.92 -2.74 -37.64
CA CYS A 111 -8.81 -2.33 -36.54
C CYS A 111 -8.26 -1.22 -35.65
N GLY A 112 -7.05 -0.72 -35.94
CA GLY A 112 -6.38 0.34 -35.18
C GLY A 112 -5.88 -0.08 -33.80
N ALA A 113 -6.04 -1.34 -33.41
CA ALA A 113 -5.62 -1.80 -32.09
C ALA A 113 -4.10 -1.69 -31.91
N GLN A 114 -3.70 -1.33 -30.70
CA GLN A 114 -2.32 -1.22 -30.29
C GLN A 114 -1.80 -2.60 -29.86
N ASN A 115 -0.68 -3.05 -30.43
CA ASN A 115 -0.10 -4.37 -30.17
C ASN A 115 1.40 -4.24 -29.90
N ALA A 116 1.95 -5.10 -29.05
CA ALA A 116 3.40 -5.17 -28.85
C ALA A 116 4.10 -5.73 -30.10
N ALA A 117 5.31 -5.26 -30.43
CA ALA A 117 6.00 -5.60 -31.68
C ALA A 117 6.30 -7.09 -31.87
N ASN A 118 6.30 -7.87 -30.80
CA ASN A 118 6.50 -9.33 -30.83
C ASN A 118 5.23 -10.11 -31.23
N TYR A 119 4.07 -9.44 -31.37
CA TYR A 119 2.82 -10.09 -31.77
C TYR A 119 2.80 -10.30 -33.29
N LYS A 120 2.65 -11.56 -33.71
CA LYS A 120 2.47 -11.92 -35.13
C LYS A 120 1.06 -11.61 -35.66
N PHE A 121 0.09 -11.55 -34.76
CA PHE A 121 -1.32 -11.31 -35.07
C PHE A 121 -1.92 -10.31 -34.09
N CYS A 122 -2.89 -9.53 -34.56
CA CYS A 122 -3.57 -8.55 -33.74
C CYS A 122 -4.38 -9.22 -32.61
N SER A 123 -4.16 -8.77 -31.38
CA SER A 123 -4.87 -9.26 -30.18
C SER A 123 -6.39 -9.00 -30.20
N LYS A 124 -6.84 -8.01 -30.97
CA LYS A 124 -8.26 -7.63 -31.06
C LYS A 124 -9.01 -8.28 -32.22
N CYS A 125 -8.36 -8.47 -33.36
CA CYS A 125 -9.04 -8.90 -34.59
C CYS A 125 -8.38 -10.06 -35.34
N GLY A 126 -7.29 -10.62 -34.81
CA GLY A 126 -6.59 -11.78 -35.38
C GLY A 126 -5.86 -11.51 -36.70
N THR A 127 -5.87 -10.29 -37.22
CA THR A 127 -5.23 -9.96 -38.50
C THR A 127 -3.71 -9.98 -38.33
N PRO A 128 -2.94 -10.59 -39.26
CA PRO A 128 -1.48 -10.61 -39.18
C PRO A 128 -0.91 -9.19 -39.14
N LEU A 129 0.04 -8.99 -38.23
CA LEU A 129 0.76 -7.72 -38.04
C LEU A 129 2.10 -7.84 -38.76
N ASN A 130 2.19 -7.29 -39.97
CA ASN A 130 3.45 -7.10 -40.68
C ASN A 130 4.22 -5.94 -40.06
#